data_AF-A0A098S033-F1
#
_entry.id   AF-A0A098S033-F1
#
_cell.length_a   1.000
_cell.length_b   1.000
_cell.length_c   1.000
_cell.angle_alpha   90.00
_cell.angle_beta   90.00
_cell.angle_gamma   90.00
#
_symmetry.space_group_name_H-M   'P 1'
#
loop_
_entity.id
_entity.type
_entity.pdbx_description
1 polymer ?
#
loop_
_entity_poly.entity_id
_entity_poly.type
_entity_poly.pdbx_seq_one_letter_code
_entity_poly.pdbx_strand_id
1 'polypeptide(L)'
;MKQIKSTPSDTVFFATYARLAATIRRSGWIAQVISGLTEIGGIYAAAYAALLPIFPYLATTAAGVIAVLGTALIEVGLRELAPYSVDAVLNKRYHGLHLAMTIATMTLTVFLIATSGWLSFNNSFIIVEEFTPAAETRESTPFDSTLLRRKDRLYAEWKADSTALTKQFASQIAAQKQAYEGQYKALRRTLSNWYNREIRTGNSYATAKDRVRQELADLEADHLAQVAALRTQEANAIQTAKERLLMALSHSQTAYEASVDSLKQLNNEATVHRTETVRNYGSGLAWFTIVALLVFLASVILDRIHRKGSGIRETVELSQYDIAPNMIAEGWHAVRERLHFTVRNRIKAFADQTPPAPLPTRPTELYDPTQLANITINLKVEQAADPDERVIYLTPKRRPIGFQTSSPDPTGGVPKQPPNVNGVHFRTAPDVENQREAVDSPASNTNEKAPAPDDSCAVNRTPSDHADLSLADLLQRLKMYKKRVGKHEAKKRAAEKAGKPVPKRTLNALSNNKDWVSYYQQLIDNIKH
;
A
#
# COMPACT_ATOMS: atom_id res chain seq x y z
N MET A 1 -3.54 38.79 -23.22
CA MET A 1 -2.52 39.83 -23.46
C MET A 1 -1.65 39.41 -24.62
N LYS A 2 -1.37 40.30 -25.58
CA LYS A 2 -0.46 40.00 -26.71
C LYS A 2 0.83 40.81 -26.54
N GLN A 3 1.98 40.13 -26.56
CA GLN A 3 3.29 40.78 -26.55
C GLN A 3 3.67 41.18 -27.98
N ILE A 4 3.91 42.46 -28.22
CA ILE A 4 4.38 42.99 -29.50
C ILE A 4 5.82 43.48 -29.33
N LYS A 5 6.68 43.08 -30.26
CA LYS A 5 8.10 43.45 -30.30
C LYS A 5 8.30 44.60 -31.28
N SER A 6 9.01 45.63 -30.86
CA SER A 6 9.43 46.70 -31.77
C SER A 6 10.46 46.20 -32.79
N THR A 7 10.63 46.93 -33.88
CA THR A 7 11.79 46.78 -34.77
C THR A 7 13.09 47.09 -34.00
N PRO A 8 14.22 46.45 -34.35
CA PRO A 8 15.51 46.72 -33.71
C PRO A 8 15.96 48.15 -33.99
N SER A 9 16.43 48.87 -32.97
CA SER A 9 16.97 50.22 -33.12
C SER A 9 18.44 50.21 -33.54
N ASP A 10 19.19 49.18 -33.14
CA ASP A 10 20.57 48.94 -33.58
C ASP A 10 20.61 47.76 -34.55
N THR A 11 20.53 48.08 -35.85
CA THR A 11 20.51 47.10 -36.93
C THR A 11 21.86 46.42 -37.15
N VAL A 12 22.98 47.09 -36.81
CA VAL A 12 24.34 46.56 -36.99
C VAL A 12 24.62 45.49 -35.95
N PHE A 13 24.32 45.78 -34.68
CA PHE A 13 24.43 44.80 -33.61
C PHE A 13 23.48 43.62 -33.83
N PHE A 14 22.23 43.90 -34.23
CA PHE A 14 21.26 42.85 -34.52
C PHE A 14 21.76 41.90 -35.62
N ALA A 15 22.21 42.43 -36.76
CA ALA A 15 22.66 41.63 -37.90
C ALA A 15 23.89 40.76 -37.58
N THR A 16 24.83 41.31 -36.81
CA THR A 16 26.08 40.61 -36.42
C THR A 16 25.79 39.31 -35.65
N TYR A 17 24.80 39.32 -34.77
CA TYR A 17 24.49 38.20 -33.87
C TYR A 17 23.19 37.46 -34.22
N ALA A 18 22.45 37.85 -35.27
CA ALA A 18 21.15 37.27 -35.61
C ALA A 18 21.19 35.74 -35.80
N ARG A 19 22.20 35.23 -36.53
CA ARG A 19 22.36 33.78 -36.74
C ARG A 19 22.69 33.03 -35.46
N LEU A 20 23.54 33.64 -34.62
CA LEU A 20 23.92 33.10 -33.32
C LEU A 20 22.69 33.01 -32.39
N ALA A 21 21.95 34.11 -32.24
CA ALA A 21 20.74 34.17 -31.43
C ALA A 21 19.67 33.16 -31.88
N ALA A 22 19.45 33.03 -33.19
CA ALA A 22 18.51 32.04 -33.73
C ALA A 22 18.92 30.60 -33.44
N THR A 23 20.22 30.28 -33.53
CA THR A 23 20.76 28.93 -33.27
C THR A 23 20.69 28.60 -31.78
N ILE A 24 21.14 29.53 -30.94
CA ILE A 24 21.11 29.41 -29.49
C ILE A 24 19.68 29.21 -28.98
N ARG A 25 18.72 29.98 -29.49
CA ARG A 25 17.32 29.83 -29.09
C ARG A 25 16.77 28.42 -29.41
N ARG A 26 17.22 27.80 -30.51
CA ARG A 26 16.86 26.41 -30.84
C ARG A 26 17.52 25.42 -29.88
N SER A 27 18.81 25.60 -29.56
CA SER A 27 19.50 24.73 -28.60
C SER A 27 18.88 24.82 -27.20
N GLY A 28 18.43 26.00 -26.78
CA GLY A 28 17.70 26.16 -25.50
C GLY A 28 16.38 25.37 -25.46
N TRP A 29 15.63 25.32 -26.56
CA TRP A 29 14.43 24.47 -26.64
C TRP A 29 14.76 22.97 -26.59
N ILE A 30 15.81 22.54 -27.31
CA ILE A 30 16.22 21.13 -27.31
C ILE A 30 16.70 20.70 -25.93
N ALA A 31 17.51 21.52 -25.26
CA ALA A 31 17.95 21.30 -23.89
C ALA A 31 16.76 21.12 -22.93
N GLN A 32 15.73 21.93 -23.13
CA GLN A 32 14.52 21.89 -22.32
C GLN A 32 13.68 20.63 -22.56
N VAL A 33 13.60 20.15 -23.81
CA VAL A 33 12.96 18.87 -24.13
C VAL A 33 13.71 17.71 -23.50
N ILE A 34 15.05 17.72 -23.54
CA ILE A 34 15.89 16.69 -22.92
C ILE A 34 15.65 16.65 -21.41
N SER A 35 15.69 17.81 -20.75
CA SER A 35 15.40 17.96 -19.31
C SER A 35 14.01 17.42 -18.97
N GLY A 36 12.98 17.86 -19.70
CA GLY A 36 11.61 17.42 -19.48
C GLY A 36 11.40 15.91 -19.64
N LEU A 37 12.03 15.27 -20.63
CA LEU A 37 11.97 13.82 -20.79
C LEU A 37 12.55 13.07 -19.58
N THR A 38 13.66 13.55 -19.02
CA THR A 38 14.28 12.95 -17.83
C THR A 38 13.48 13.23 -16.55
N GLU A 39 12.83 14.38 -16.45
CA GLU A 39 11.94 14.70 -15.33
C GLU A 39 10.68 13.84 -15.32
N ILE A 40 10.04 13.63 -16.48
CA ILE A 40 8.83 12.80 -16.61
C ILE A 40 9.11 11.39 -16.07
N GLY A 41 10.22 10.78 -16.48
CA GLY A 41 10.57 9.41 -16.08
C GLY A 41 10.67 9.24 -14.56
N GLY A 42 11.41 10.12 -13.88
CA GLY A 42 11.59 9.97 -12.43
C GLY A 42 10.42 10.47 -11.59
N ILE A 43 9.70 11.52 -12.01
CA ILE A 43 8.46 11.92 -11.33
C ILE A 43 7.41 10.80 -11.47
N TYR A 44 7.33 10.16 -12.63
CA TYR A 44 6.47 8.99 -12.83
C TYR A 44 6.85 7.85 -11.88
N ALA A 45 8.13 7.48 -11.82
CA ALA A 45 8.59 6.39 -10.94
C ALA A 45 8.29 6.68 -9.47
N ALA A 46 8.58 7.90 -9.00
CA ALA A 46 8.30 8.31 -7.62
C ALA A 46 6.79 8.35 -7.31
N ALA A 47 5.99 8.90 -8.21
CA ALA A 47 4.53 8.96 -8.04
C ALA A 47 3.91 7.56 -8.09
N TYR A 48 4.38 6.68 -8.97
CA TYR A 48 3.92 5.30 -9.07
C TYR A 48 4.23 4.53 -7.78
N ALA A 49 5.47 4.61 -7.28
CA ALA A 49 5.87 3.96 -6.03
C ALA A 49 5.06 4.46 -4.83
N ALA A 50 4.72 5.75 -4.78
CA ALA A 50 3.90 6.33 -3.71
C ALA A 50 2.41 5.94 -3.81
N LEU A 51 1.88 5.79 -5.03
CA LEU A 51 0.46 5.51 -5.26
C LEU A 51 0.12 4.03 -5.28
N LEU A 52 1.05 3.16 -5.69
CA LEU A 52 0.82 1.71 -5.80
C LEU A 52 0.27 1.07 -4.50
N PRO A 53 0.78 1.39 -3.30
CA PRO A 53 0.26 0.83 -2.05
C PRO A 53 -1.14 1.33 -1.67
N ILE A 54 -1.56 2.49 -2.19
CA ILE A 54 -2.80 3.17 -1.80
C ILE A 54 -3.92 2.91 -2.81
N PHE A 55 -3.62 3.04 -4.10
CA PHE A 55 -4.57 2.94 -5.21
C PHE A 55 -4.00 2.11 -6.38
N PRO A 56 -3.84 0.78 -6.25
CA PRO A 56 -3.11 -0.04 -7.22
C PRO A 56 -3.71 0.02 -8.63
N TYR A 57 -5.04 0.08 -8.77
CA TYR A 57 -5.70 0.14 -10.07
C TYR A 57 -5.53 1.47 -10.81
N LEU A 58 -5.29 2.57 -10.08
CA LEU A 58 -5.15 3.91 -10.65
C LEU A 58 -3.70 4.41 -10.65
N ALA A 59 -2.78 3.70 -9.98
CA ALA A 59 -1.41 4.13 -9.75
C ALA A 59 -0.68 4.51 -11.04
N THR A 60 -0.76 3.67 -12.07
CA THR A 60 -0.13 3.92 -13.39
C THR A 60 -0.66 5.21 -14.03
N THR A 61 -1.99 5.36 -14.12
CA THR A 61 -2.63 6.51 -14.76
C THR A 61 -2.41 7.81 -13.98
N ALA A 62 -2.55 7.76 -12.66
CA ALA A 62 -2.37 8.91 -11.79
C ALA A 62 -0.89 9.34 -11.74
N ALA A 63 0.06 8.40 -11.70
CA ALA A 63 1.48 8.70 -11.80
C ALA A 63 1.84 9.37 -13.13
N GLY A 64 1.26 8.90 -14.25
CA GLY A 64 1.43 9.55 -15.56
C GLY A 64 0.95 11.00 -15.58
N VAL A 65 -0.22 11.28 -15.02
CA VAL A 65 -0.76 12.64 -14.91
C VAL A 65 0.13 13.52 -14.03
N ILE A 66 0.55 13.01 -12.86
CA ILE A 66 1.43 13.74 -11.94
C ILE A 66 2.78 14.04 -12.60
N ALA A 67 3.36 13.10 -13.34
CA ALA A 67 4.61 13.29 -14.06
C ALA A 67 4.50 14.42 -15.08
N VAL A 68 3.47 14.41 -15.93
CA VAL A 68 3.26 15.46 -16.94
C VAL A 68 3.04 16.82 -16.28
N LEU A 69 2.20 16.91 -15.25
CA LEU A 69 1.92 18.18 -14.57
C LEU A 69 3.13 18.70 -13.79
N GLY A 70 3.85 17.82 -13.11
CA GLY A 70 5.05 18.15 -12.34
C GLY A 70 6.17 18.68 -13.24
N THR A 71 6.46 17.97 -14.34
CA THR A 71 7.43 18.44 -15.34
C THR A 71 6.98 19.74 -15.99
N ALA A 72 5.70 19.86 -16.37
CA ALA A 72 5.19 21.10 -16.96
C ALA A 72 5.36 22.30 -16.01
N LEU A 73 5.13 22.12 -14.71
CA LEU A 73 5.33 23.17 -13.70
C LEU A 73 6.78 23.66 -13.66
N ILE A 74 7.74 22.73 -13.67
CA ILE A 74 9.17 23.06 -13.62
C ILE A 74 9.62 23.69 -14.94
N GLU A 75 9.31 23.06 -16.06
CA GLU A 75 9.78 23.47 -17.38
C GLU A 75 9.14 24.79 -17.84
N VAL A 76 7.82 24.93 -17.74
CA VAL A 76 7.15 26.19 -18.07
C VAL A 76 7.56 27.29 -17.09
N GLY A 77 7.71 26.95 -15.80
CA GLY A 77 8.20 27.87 -14.78
C GLY A 77 9.58 28.43 -15.13
N LEU A 78 10.55 27.58 -15.46
CA LEU A 78 11.89 28.01 -15.90
C LEU A 78 11.84 28.81 -17.20
N ARG A 79 10.97 28.42 -18.13
CA ARG A 79 10.84 29.09 -19.44
C ARG A 79 10.42 30.54 -19.33
N GLU A 80 9.57 30.85 -18.35
CA GLU A 80 9.10 32.22 -18.11
C GLU A 80 10.03 32.97 -17.15
N LEU A 81 10.40 32.35 -16.02
CA LEU A 81 11.10 33.03 -14.93
C LEU A 81 12.57 33.30 -15.23
N ALA A 82 13.29 32.38 -15.89
CA ALA A 82 14.70 32.58 -16.20
C ALA A 82 14.94 33.81 -17.10
N PRO A 83 14.16 34.02 -18.19
CA PRO A 83 14.25 35.24 -18.97
C PRO A 83 13.92 36.52 -18.18
N TYR A 84 12.87 36.51 -17.35
CA TYR A 84 12.52 37.67 -16.51
C TYR A 84 13.63 38.03 -15.52
N SER A 85 14.26 37.02 -14.94
CA SER A 85 15.41 37.16 -14.07
C SER A 85 16.59 37.83 -14.80
N VAL A 86 16.94 37.35 -16.00
CA VAL A 86 17.99 38.00 -16.81
C VAL A 86 17.63 39.45 -17.17
N ASP A 87 16.38 39.70 -17.56
CA ASP A 87 15.90 41.04 -17.90
C ASP A 87 15.92 42.00 -16.71
N ALA A 88 15.67 41.52 -15.49
CA ALA A 88 15.76 42.33 -14.29
C ALA A 88 17.20 42.79 -14.02
N VAL A 89 18.18 41.90 -14.23
CA VAL A 89 19.61 42.21 -14.09
C VAL A 89 20.07 43.17 -15.17
N LEU A 90 19.76 42.84 -16.43
CA LEU A 90 20.17 43.64 -17.57
C LEU A 90 19.57 45.05 -17.47
N ASN A 91 18.30 45.21 -17.12
CA ASN A 91 17.62 46.51 -17.06
C ASN A 91 17.77 47.23 -15.71
N LYS A 92 18.63 46.73 -14.80
CA LYS A 92 18.91 47.32 -13.48
C LYS A 92 17.63 47.62 -12.67
N ARG A 93 16.69 46.67 -12.64
CA ARG A 93 15.37 46.81 -11.98
C ARG A 93 15.44 46.68 -10.45
N TYR A 94 16.31 47.46 -9.81
CA TYR A 94 16.68 47.31 -8.39
C TYR A 94 16.07 48.35 -7.44
N HIS A 95 15.03 49.07 -7.86
CA HIS A 95 14.40 50.12 -7.06
C HIS A 95 12.88 49.94 -6.96
N GLY A 96 12.31 50.35 -5.83
CA GLY A 96 10.86 50.32 -5.59
C GLY A 96 10.25 48.91 -5.65
N LEU A 97 9.02 48.80 -6.15
CA LEU A 97 8.31 47.52 -6.28
C LEU A 97 9.01 46.53 -7.23
N HIS A 98 9.80 47.05 -8.18
CA HIS A 98 10.60 46.22 -9.08
C HIS A 98 11.71 45.45 -8.35
N LEU A 99 12.25 45.97 -7.24
CA LEU A 99 13.22 45.24 -6.42
C LEU A 99 12.57 44.01 -5.78
N ALA A 100 11.39 44.18 -5.17
CA ALA A 100 10.66 43.07 -4.55
C ALA A 100 10.32 41.97 -5.57
N MET A 101 9.81 42.36 -6.74
CA MET A 101 9.54 41.42 -7.84
C MET A 101 10.81 40.73 -8.34
N THR A 102 11.93 41.45 -8.46
CA THR A 102 13.22 40.88 -8.89
C THR A 102 13.74 39.85 -7.90
N ILE A 103 13.67 40.13 -6.60
CA ILE A 103 14.08 39.18 -5.55
C ILE A 103 13.20 37.92 -5.61
N ALA A 104 11.88 38.09 -5.72
CA ALA A 104 10.95 36.96 -5.80
C ALA A 104 11.17 36.11 -7.07
N THR A 105 11.33 36.73 -8.24
CA THR A 105 11.57 35.97 -9.48
C THR A 105 12.93 35.30 -9.49
N MET A 106 13.97 35.95 -8.96
CA MET A 106 15.32 35.36 -8.87
C MET A 106 15.36 34.17 -7.93
N THR A 107 14.81 34.31 -6.74
CA THR A 107 14.76 33.22 -5.75
C THR A 107 14.00 32.02 -6.30
N LEU A 108 12.84 32.24 -6.92
CA LEU A 108 12.07 31.18 -7.55
C LEU A 108 12.81 30.54 -8.75
N THR A 109 13.51 31.35 -9.56
CA THR A 109 14.32 30.83 -10.67
C THR A 109 15.45 29.94 -10.15
N VAL A 110 16.20 30.38 -9.14
CA VAL A 110 17.28 29.59 -8.53
C VAL A 110 16.73 28.31 -7.93
N PHE A 111 15.59 28.37 -7.25
CA PHE A 111 14.92 27.20 -6.70
C PHE A 111 14.52 26.19 -7.79
N LEU A 112 13.93 26.66 -8.89
CA LEU A 112 13.57 25.78 -10.01
C LEU A 112 14.79 25.21 -10.72
N ILE A 113 15.87 25.97 -10.90
CA ILE A 113 17.13 25.49 -11.48
C ILE A 113 17.72 24.39 -10.58
N ALA A 114 17.76 24.61 -9.27
CA ALA A 114 18.29 23.64 -8.32
C ALA A 114 17.43 22.38 -8.26
N THR A 115 16.10 22.54 -8.25
CA THR A 115 15.15 21.42 -8.22
C THR A 115 15.23 20.61 -9.51
N SER A 116 15.25 21.26 -10.67
CA SER A 116 15.39 20.61 -11.97
C SER A 116 16.72 19.88 -12.11
N GLY A 117 17.83 20.51 -11.70
CA GLY A 117 19.15 19.88 -11.72
C GLY A 117 19.23 18.65 -10.79
N TRP A 118 18.69 18.77 -9.57
CA TRP A 118 18.65 17.65 -8.61
C TRP A 118 17.79 16.49 -9.11
N LEU A 119 16.58 16.79 -9.59
CA LEU A 119 15.67 15.78 -10.15
C LEU A 119 16.29 15.11 -11.37
N SER A 120 16.78 15.90 -12.34
CA SER A 120 17.40 15.34 -13.55
C SER A 120 18.59 14.44 -13.25
N PHE A 121 19.42 14.81 -12.26
CA PHE A 121 20.56 14.01 -11.84
C PHE A 121 20.13 12.67 -11.24
N ASN A 122 19.20 12.68 -10.28
CA ASN A 122 18.74 11.46 -9.61
C ASN A 122 17.90 10.57 -10.55
N ASN A 123 17.04 11.17 -11.36
CA ASN A 123 16.19 10.47 -12.30
C ASN A 123 16.99 9.74 -13.38
N SER A 124 18.19 10.23 -13.70
CA SER A 124 19.09 9.56 -14.64
C SER A 124 19.53 8.18 -14.16
N PHE A 125 19.73 7.99 -12.86
CA PHE A 125 20.03 6.67 -12.28
C PHE A 125 18.82 5.75 -12.34
N ILE A 126 17.63 6.26 -12.02
CA ILE A 126 16.37 5.49 -12.05
C ILE A 126 16.08 4.98 -13.47
N ILE A 127 16.22 5.84 -14.47
CA ILE A 127 16.00 5.47 -15.88
C ILE A 127 16.98 4.37 -16.28
N VAL A 128 18.27 4.52 -15.98
CA VAL A 128 19.28 3.53 -16.34
C VAL A 128 19.05 2.21 -15.59
N GLU A 129 18.65 2.25 -14.33
CA GLU A 129 18.35 1.06 -13.54
C GLU A 129 17.22 0.22 -14.14
N GLU A 130 16.16 0.88 -14.62
CA GLU A 130 15.02 0.24 -15.28
C GLU A 130 15.40 -0.42 -16.62
N PHE A 131 16.26 0.23 -17.40
CA PHE A 131 16.70 -0.29 -18.71
C PHE A 131 17.91 -1.22 -18.64
N THR A 132 18.58 -1.31 -17.48
CA THR A 132 19.66 -2.28 -17.29
C THR A 132 19.03 -3.66 -17.05
N PRO A 133 19.46 -4.73 -17.78
CA PRO A 133 18.96 -6.08 -17.54
C PRO A 133 19.18 -6.55 -16.11
N ALA A 134 18.19 -7.23 -15.53
CA ALA A 134 18.29 -7.83 -14.20
C ALA A 134 19.55 -8.72 -14.10
N ALA A 135 20.21 -8.71 -12.94
CA ALA A 135 21.38 -9.57 -12.75
C ALA A 135 20.94 -11.03 -12.87
N GLU A 136 21.61 -11.80 -13.72
CA GLU A 136 21.34 -13.23 -13.87
C GLU A 136 21.77 -13.96 -12.61
N THR A 137 20.82 -14.20 -11.70
CA THR A 137 21.07 -15.00 -10.50
C THR A 137 20.87 -16.48 -10.81
N ARG A 138 21.82 -17.30 -10.37
CA ARG A 138 21.73 -18.76 -10.47
C ARG A 138 21.05 -19.32 -9.22
N GLU A 139 20.18 -20.30 -9.43
CA GLU A 139 19.43 -20.97 -8.35
C GLU A 139 20.24 -22.06 -7.64
N SER A 140 19.89 -22.35 -6.38
CA SER A 140 20.51 -23.43 -5.59
C SER A 140 19.95 -24.83 -5.89
N THR A 141 18.83 -24.92 -6.60
CA THR A 141 18.06 -26.15 -6.86
C THR A 141 18.92 -27.36 -7.30
N PRO A 142 19.93 -27.20 -8.20
CA PRO A 142 20.80 -28.31 -8.57
C PRO A 142 21.61 -28.87 -7.40
N PHE A 143 22.10 -28.01 -6.49
CA PHE A 143 22.86 -28.41 -5.31
C PHE A 143 21.98 -29.12 -4.29
N ASP A 144 20.77 -28.63 -4.06
CA ASP A 144 19.76 -29.24 -3.17
C ASP A 144 19.43 -30.67 -3.61
N SER A 145 19.15 -30.84 -4.91
CA SER A 145 18.84 -32.16 -5.48
C SER A 145 20.01 -33.15 -5.39
N THR A 146 21.24 -32.65 -5.38
CA THR A 146 22.45 -33.47 -5.27
C THR A 146 22.71 -33.88 -3.82
N LEU A 147 22.49 -32.98 -2.86
CA LEU A 147 22.60 -33.27 -1.43
C LEU A 147 21.59 -34.35 -1.00
N LEU A 148 20.33 -34.22 -1.43
CA LEU A 148 19.29 -35.21 -1.14
C LEU A 148 19.66 -36.60 -1.66
N ARG A 149 20.05 -36.69 -2.94
CA ARG A 149 20.51 -37.96 -3.55
C ARG A 149 21.70 -38.58 -2.80
N ARG A 150 22.64 -37.76 -2.33
CA ARG A 150 23.77 -38.23 -1.52
C ARG A 150 23.33 -38.75 -0.15
N LYS A 151 22.44 -38.04 0.54
CA LYS A 151 21.87 -38.47 1.83
C LYS A 151 21.14 -39.81 1.69
N ASP A 152 20.29 -39.95 0.67
CA ASP A 152 19.55 -41.20 0.42
C ASP A 152 20.49 -42.38 0.17
N ARG A 153 21.55 -42.17 -0.63
CA ARG A 153 22.57 -43.20 -0.89
C ARG A 153 23.29 -43.62 0.40
N LEU A 154 23.71 -42.66 1.24
CA LEU A 154 24.40 -42.94 2.49
C LEU A 154 23.53 -43.73 3.48
N TYR A 155 22.23 -43.38 3.59
CA TYR A 155 21.30 -44.14 4.43
C TYR A 155 21.06 -45.55 3.88
N ALA A 156 20.96 -45.72 2.56
CA ALA A 156 20.82 -47.03 1.94
C ALA A 156 22.05 -47.93 2.19
N GLU A 157 23.25 -47.37 2.09
CA GLU A 157 24.52 -48.05 2.37
C GLU A 157 24.62 -48.49 3.83
N TRP A 158 24.34 -47.59 4.79
CA TRP A 158 24.31 -47.94 6.21
C TRP A 158 23.27 -49.04 6.54
N LYS A 159 22.10 -48.99 5.91
CA LYS A 159 21.09 -50.04 6.07
C LYS A 159 21.58 -51.38 5.53
N ALA A 160 22.23 -51.39 4.36
CA ALA A 160 22.81 -52.61 3.81
C ALA A 160 23.90 -53.18 4.74
N ASP A 161 24.85 -52.34 5.17
CA ASP A 161 25.96 -52.74 6.03
C ASP A 161 25.50 -53.27 7.40
N SER A 162 24.57 -52.58 8.05
CA SER A 162 24.02 -53.02 9.35
C SER A 162 23.28 -54.36 9.22
N THR A 163 22.55 -54.58 8.14
CA THR A 163 21.90 -55.88 7.89
C THR A 163 22.90 -56.99 7.55
N ALA A 164 24.01 -56.67 6.89
CA ALA A 164 25.08 -57.62 6.60
C ALA A 164 25.84 -58.03 7.87
N LEU A 165 26.21 -57.05 8.72
CA LEU A 165 26.89 -57.29 9.99
C LEU A 165 26.04 -58.14 10.95
N THR A 166 24.77 -57.79 11.13
CA THR A 166 23.86 -58.58 11.99
C THR A 166 23.70 -60.02 11.50
N LYS A 167 23.58 -60.24 10.19
CA LYS A 167 23.54 -61.59 9.60
C LYS A 167 24.85 -62.36 9.83
N GLN A 168 25.99 -61.70 9.67
CA GLN A 168 27.31 -62.28 9.88
C GLN A 168 27.53 -62.68 11.35
N PHE A 169 27.21 -61.82 12.31
CA PHE A 169 27.36 -62.16 13.73
C PHE A 169 26.32 -63.19 14.19
N ALA A 170 25.10 -63.16 13.64
CA ALA A 170 24.11 -64.21 13.90
C ALA A 170 24.60 -65.59 13.45
N SER A 171 25.24 -65.70 12.29
CA SER A 171 25.80 -66.97 11.81
C SER A 171 26.99 -67.44 12.66
N GLN A 172 27.87 -66.52 13.07
CA GLN A 172 28.98 -66.82 13.99
C GLN A 172 28.51 -67.30 15.36
N ILE A 173 27.50 -66.64 15.94
CA ILE A 173 26.90 -67.05 17.23
C ILE A 173 26.24 -68.43 17.10
N ALA A 174 25.54 -68.70 16.00
CA ALA A 174 24.93 -70.01 15.76
C ALA A 174 25.98 -71.12 15.64
N ALA A 175 27.06 -70.87 14.88
CA ALA A 175 28.18 -71.80 14.77
C ALA A 175 28.86 -72.05 16.11
N GLN A 176 29.07 -71.01 16.92
CA GLN A 176 29.66 -71.13 18.26
C GLN A 176 28.79 -71.98 19.18
N LYS A 177 27.47 -71.73 19.21
CA LYS A 177 26.51 -72.54 19.98
C LYS A 177 26.56 -74.01 19.59
N GLN A 178 26.61 -74.29 18.28
CA GLN A 178 26.66 -75.65 17.77
C GLN A 178 27.98 -76.37 18.14
N ALA A 179 29.11 -75.65 18.15
CA ALA A 179 30.40 -76.18 18.58
C ALA A 179 30.38 -76.63 20.07
N TYR A 180 29.79 -75.82 20.95
CA TYR A 180 29.64 -76.18 22.37
C TYR A 180 28.62 -77.29 22.62
N GLU A 181 27.58 -77.42 21.81
CA GLU A 181 26.57 -78.48 21.96
C GLU A 181 27.19 -79.89 21.90
N GLY A 182 28.18 -80.10 21.02
CA GLY A 182 28.93 -81.36 20.96
C GLY A 182 29.70 -81.65 22.25
N GLN A 183 30.33 -80.63 22.84
CA GLN A 183 31.09 -80.73 24.09
C GLN A 183 30.16 -81.02 25.28
N TYR A 184 29.01 -80.35 25.36
CA TYR A 184 27.99 -80.66 26.35
C TYR A 184 27.47 -82.09 26.24
N LYS A 185 27.21 -82.59 25.02
CA LYS A 185 26.77 -83.98 24.82
C LYS A 185 27.83 -84.97 25.30
N ALA A 186 29.11 -84.70 25.06
CA ALA A 186 30.20 -85.54 25.54
C ALA A 186 30.26 -85.58 27.09
N LEU A 187 30.21 -84.43 27.77
CA LEU A 187 30.23 -84.36 29.24
C LEU A 187 28.94 -84.92 29.88
N ARG A 188 27.78 -84.71 29.26
CA ARG A 188 26.52 -85.34 29.73
C ARG A 188 26.58 -86.86 29.61
N ARG A 189 27.22 -87.37 28.56
CA ARG A 189 27.43 -88.82 28.39
C ARG A 189 28.37 -89.37 29.46
N THR A 190 29.49 -88.70 29.78
CA THR A 190 30.38 -89.15 30.87
C THR A 190 29.66 -89.16 32.22
N LEU A 191 28.86 -88.13 32.52
CA LEU A 191 28.00 -88.07 33.70
C LEU A 191 27.01 -89.25 33.76
N SER A 192 26.33 -89.57 32.64
CA SER A 192 25.41 -90.72 32.57
C SER A 192 26.12 -92.06 32.77
N ASN A 193 27.34 -92.20 32.24
CA ASN A 193 28.15 -93.41 32.41
C ASN A 193 28.50 -93.65 33.89
N TRP A 194 28.76 -92.59 34.67
CA TRP A 194 29.00 -92.69 36.11
C TRP A 194 27.77 -93.16 36.88
N TYR A 195 26.58 -92.62 36.59
CA TYR A 195 25.34 -93.12 37.18
C TYR A 195 25.08 -94.60 36.83
N ASN A 196 25.25 -94.97 35.56
CA ASN A 196 25.09 -96.36 35.13
C ASN A 196 26.12 -97.30 35.77
N ARG A 197 27.30 -96.79 36.12
CA ARG A 197 28.32 -97.58 36.83
C ARG A 197 27.94 -97.77 38.30
N GLU A 198 27.47 -96.73 38.97
CA GLU A 198 26.96 -96.76 40.35
C GLU A 198 25.84 -97.79 40.51
N ILE A 199 24.88 -97.82 39.58
CA ILE A 199 23.79 -98.82 39.55
C ILE A 199 24.33 -100.24 39.42
N ARG A 200 25.36 -100.45 38.59
CA ARG A 200 25.91 -101.80 38.33
C ARG A 200 26.79 -102.33 39.45
N THR A 201 27.51 -101.47 40.16
CA THR A 201 28.50 -101.90 41.17
C THR A 201 28.01 -101.74 42.61
N GLY A 202 26.98 -100.92 42.85
CA GLY A 202 26.48 -100.60 44.19
C GLY A 202 27.39 -99.63 44.98
N ASN A 203 28.54 -99.23 44.43
CA ASN A 203 29.47 -98.29 45.07
C ASN A 203 29.13 -96.84 44.69
N SER A 204 29.15 -95.93 45.66
CA SER A 204 28.94 -94.49 45.41
C SER A 204 30.09 -93.84 44.65
N TYR A 205 29.77 -93.05 43.63
CA TYR A 205 30.74 -92.27 42.84
C TYR A 205 30.48 -90.75 42.92
N ALA A 206 30.09 -90.25 44.10
CA ALA A 206 29.71 -88.84 44.32
C ALA A 206 30.76 -87.84 43.81
N THR A 207 32.02 -87.96 44.22
CA THR A 207 33.10 -87.03 43.84
C THR A 207 33.34 -86.98 42.33
N ALA A 208 33.26 -88.11 41.63
CA ALA A 208 33.45 -88.17 40.19
C ALA A 208 32.28 -87.51 39.43
N LYS A 209 31.04 -87.69 39.92
CA LYS A 209 29.86 -87.01 39.38
C LYS A 209 29.95 -85.50 39.59
N ASP A 210 30.37 -85.05 40.77
CA ASP A 210 30.50 -83.63 41.09
C ASP A 210 31.59 -82.94 40.26
N ARG A 211 32.72 -83.62 40.02
CA ARG A 211 33.75 -83.13 39.09
C ARG A 211 33.19 -82.89 37.67
N VAL A 212 32.44 -83.85 37.12
CA VAL A 212 31.84 -83.68 35.78
C VAL A 212 30.77 -82.58 35.78
N ARG A 213 30.02 -82.41 36.88
CA ARG A 213 29.06 -81.28 37.02
C ARG A 213 29.78 -79.94 37.02
N GLN A 214 30.93 -79.85 37.70
CA GLN A 214 31.77 -78.66 37.70
C GLN A 214 32.32 -78.36 36.30
N GLU A 215 32.89 -79.36 35.61
CA GLU A 215 33.35 -79.22 34.22
C GLU A 215 32.22 -78.77 33.27
N LEU A 216 30.98 -79.20 33.50
CA LEU A 216 29.81 -78.79 32.73
C LEU A 216 29.41 -77.32 33.02
N ALA A 217 29.50 -76.90 34.29
CA ALA A 217 29.26 -75.51 34.69
C ALA A 217 30.34 -74.56 34.16
N ASP A 218 31.62 -74.96 34.21
CA ASP A 218 32.74 -74.21 33.65
C ASP A 218 32.58 -74.06 32.13
N LEU A 219 32.20 -75.16 31.44
CA LEU A 219 31.92 -75.12 30.01
C LEU A 219 30.75 -74.18 29.67
N GLU A 220 29.74 -74.09 30.54
CA GLU A 220 28.62 -73.17 30.39
C GLU A 220 29.01 -71.71 30.59
N ALA A 221 29.82 -71.43 31.60
CA ALA A 221 30.38 -70.10 31.79
C ALA A 221 31.21 -69.67 30.57
N ASP A 222 32.07 -70.55 30.04
CA ASP A 222 32.92 -70.28 28.87
C ASP A 222 32.08 -70.03 27.60
N HIS A 223 31.07 -70.87 27.35
CA HIS A 223 30.17 -70.70 26.22
C HIS A 223 29.44 -69.35 26.28
N LEU A 224 28.87 -68.99 27.43
CA LEU A 224 28.19 -67.72 27.61
C LEU A 224 29.14 -66.53 27.48
N ALA A 225 30.36 -66.63 28.00
CA ALA A 225 31.39 -65.60 27.85
C ALA A 225 31.76 -65.37 26.38
N GLN A 226 31.93 -66.43 25.58
CA GLN A 226 32.24 -66.32 24.15
C GLN A 226 31.08 -65.73 23.34
N VAL A 227 29.84 -66.13 23.64
CA VAL A 227 28.65 -65.54 22.99
C VAL A 227 28.52 -64.06 23.36
N ALA A 228 28.77 -63.69 24.61
CA ALA A 228 28.77 -62.29 25.04
C ALA A 228 29.86 -61.47 24.34
N ALA A 229 31.06 -62.04 24.14
CA ALA A 229 32.15 -61.41 23.40
C ALA A 229 31.76 -61.13 21.94
N LEU A 230 31.15 -62.10 21.24
CA LEU A 230 30.65 -61.91 19.87
C LEU A 230 29.55 -60.82 19.80
N ARG A 231 28.64 -60.77 20.78
CA ARG A 231 27.63 -59.72 20.86
C ARG A 231 28.22 -58.33 21.08
N THR A 232 29.30 -58.25 21.86
CA THR A 232 30.02 -57.00 22.08
C THR A 232 30.72 -56.54 20.80
N GLN A 233 31.34 -57.47 20.07
CA GLN A 233 31.94 -57.19 18.76
C GLN A 233 30.91 -56.74 17.72
N GLU A 234 29.73 -57.37 17.69
CA GLU A 234 28.59 -56.96 16.85
C GLU A 234 28.19 -55.51 17.13
N ALA A 235 27.97 -55.16 18.40
CA ALA A 235 27.59 -53.81 18.81
C ALA A 235 28.66 -52.77 18.41
N ASN A 236 29.93 -53.08 18.62
CA ASN A 236 31.05 -52.21 18.23
C ASN A 236 31.12 -52.01 16.71
N ALA A 237 30.94 -53.08 15.91
CA ALA A 237 30.96 -52.98 14.46
C ALA A 237 29.81 -52.11 13.90
N ILE A 238 28.61 -52.27 14.46
CA ILE A 238 27.44 -51.44 14.09
C ILE A 238 27.68 -49.98 14.49
N GLN A 239 28.27 -49.74 15.66
CA GLN A 239 28.61 -48.40 16.12
C GLN A 239 29.63 -47.71 15.20
N THR A 240 30.71 -48.41 14.79
CA THR A 240 31.66 -47.89 13.82
C THR A 240 31.01 -47.59 12.46
N ALA A 241 30.09 -48.44 11.98
CA ALA A 241 29.34 -48.17 10.75
C ALA A 241 28.47 -46.91 10.85
N LYS A 242 27.84 -46.69 12.01
CA LYS A 242 27.06 -45.47 12.30
C LYS A 242 27.95 -44.23 12.35
N GLU A 243 29.14 -44.31 12.94
CA GLU A 243 30.09 -43.19 12.99
C GLU A 243 30.56 -42.79 11.58
N ARG A 244 30.82 -43.76 10.70
CA ARG A 244 31.14 -43.49 9.28
C ARG A 244 30.00 -42.77 8.57
N LEU A 245 28.75 -43.18 8.81
CA LEU A 245 27.57 -42.49 8.26
C LEU A 245 27.53 -41.03 8.72
N LEU A 246 27.68 -40.77 10.02
CA LEU A 246 27.63 -39.41 10.57
C LEU A 246 28.75 -38.53 10.02
N MET A 247 29.97 -39.06 9.88
CA MET A 247 31.09 -38.33 9.25
C MET A 247 30.85 -38.06 7.76
N ALA A 248 30.29 -39.01 7.02
CA ALA A 248 29.98 -38.82 5.61
C ALA A 248 28.86 -37.79 5.40
N LEU A 249 27.85 -37.78 6.30
CA LEU A 249 26.77 -36.79 6.29
C LEU A 249 27.31 -35.39 6.59
N SER A 250 28.17 -35.24 7.61
CA SER A 250 28.77 -33.93 7.92
C SER A 250 29.64 -33.43 6.79
N HIS A 251 30.47 -34.29 6.19
CA HIS A 251 31.28 -33.92 5.02
C HIS A 251 30.44 -33.53 3.81
N SER A 252 29.32 -34.23 3.55
CA SER A 252 28.41 -33.86 2.47
C SER A 252 27.69 -32.54 2.73
N GLN A 253 27.42 -32.20 4.00
CA GLN A 253 26.79 -30.94 4.40
C GLN A 253 27.77 -29.77 4.22
N THR A 254 29.02 -29.91 4.67
CA THR A 254 30.04 -28.86 4.51
C THR A 254 30.38 -28.60 3.04
N ALA A 255 30.45 -29.65 2.21
CA ALA A 255 30.64 -29.51 0.77
C ALA A 255 29.46 -28.78 0.08
N TYR A 256 28.23 -29.00 0.56
CA TYR A 256 27.05 -28.29 0.09
C TYR A 256 27.11 -26.80 0.47
N GLU A 257 27.41 -26.48 1.73
CA GLU A 257 27.55 -25.11 2.22
C GLU A 257 28.60 -24.33 1.43
N ALA A 258 29.78 -24.93 1.20
CA ALA A 258 30.83 -24.33 0.37
C ALA A 258 30.35 -24.06 -1.08
N SER A 259 29.53 -24.95 -1.64
CA SER A 259 28.97 -24.78 -2.99
C SER A 259 27.94 -23.65 -3.04
N VAL A 260 27.08 -23.56 -2.02
CA VAL A 260 26.08 -22.48 -1.88
C VAL A 260 26.76 -21.14 -1.63
N ASP A 261 27.82 -21.10 -0.84
CA ASP A 261 28.53 -19.85 -0.58
C ASP A 261 29.28 -19.36 -1.83
N SER A 262 29.87 -20.27 -2.62
CA SER A 262 30.40 -19.93 -3.94
C SER A 262 29.31 -19.40 -4.88
N LEU A 263 28.12 -20.00 -4.87
CA LEU A 263 26.96 -19.51 -5.64
C LEU A 263 26.53 -18.10 -5.20
N LYS A 264 26.46 -17.84 -3.89
CA LYS A 264 26.16 -16.51 -3.35
C LYS A 264 27.20 -15.49 -3.79
N GLN A 265 28.48 -15.85 -3.78
CA GLN A 265 29.54 -14.96 -4.25
C GLN A 265 29.37 -14.60 -5.73
N LEU A 266 29.08 -15.58 -6.59
CA LEU A 266 28.82 -15.34 -8.01
C LEU A 266 27.56 -14.48 -8.24
N ASN A 267 26.48 -14.75 -7.49
CA ASN A 267 25.26 -13.93 -7.57
C ASN A 267 25.54 -12.50 -7.09
N ASN A 268 26.30 -12.33 -6.00
CA ASN A 268 26.71 -11.02 -5.51
C ASN A 268 27.56 -10.28 -6.53
N GLU A 269 28.54 -10.95 -7.16
CA GLU A 269 29.37 -10.37 -8.22
C GLU A 269 28.51 -9.90 -9.40
N ALA A 270 27.51 -10.69 -9.84
CA ALA A 270 26.57 -10.26 -10.87
C ALA A 270 25.74 -9.03 -10.45
N THR A 271 25.30 -8.95 -9.20
CA THR A 271 24.60 -7.75 -8.69
C THR A 271 25.51 -6.53 -8.58
N VAL A 272 26.78 -6.71 -8.19
CA VAL A 272 27.77 -5.63 -8.12
C VAL A 272 28.07 -5.12 -9.52
N HIS A 273 28.30 -6.00 -10.49
CA HIS A 273 28.52 -5.63 -11.90
C HIS A 273 27.32 -4.87 -12.48
N ARG A 274 26.08 -5.30 -12.18
CA ARG A 274 24.87 -4.54 -12.53
C ARG A 274 24.89 -3.15 -11.90
N THR A 275 25.18 -3.05 -10.60
CA THR A 275 25.21 -1.78 -9.86
C THR A 275 26.26 -0.82 -10.42
N GLU A 276 27.45 -1.33 -10.76
CA GLU A 276 28.52 -0.56 -11.41
C GLU A 276 28.10 -0.10 -12.81
N THR A 277 27.43 -0.95 -13.57
CA THR A 277 26.86 -0.61 -14.88
C THR A 277 25.84 0.52 -14.75
N VAL A 278 24.89 0.40 -13.82
CA VAL A 278 23.89 1.45 -13.53
C VAL A 278 24.57 2.75 -13.11
N ARG A 279 25.60 2.68 -12.26
CA ARG A 279 26.35 3.86 -11.83
C ARG A 279 27.09 4.54 -12.98
N ASN A 280 27.76 3.79 -13.83
CA ASN A 280 28.54 4.32 -14.95
C ASN A 280 27.64 4.99 -15.99
N TYR A 281 26.61 4.29 -16.46
CA TYR A 281 25.66 4.86 -17.43
C TYR A 281 24.77 5.95 -16.81
N GLY A 282 24.31 5.75 -15.57
CA GLY A 282 23.50 6.70 -14.82
C GLY A 282 24.24 8.02 -14.60
N SER A 283 25.52 7.97 -14.22
CA SER A 283 26.35 9.18 -14.08
C SER A 283 26.60 9.90 -15.42
N GLY A 284 26.79 9.15 -16.51
CA GLY A 284 26.92 9.73 -17.86
C GLY A 284 25.67 10.49 -18.29
N LEU A 285 24.50 9.88 -18.12
CA LEU A 285 23.21 10.53 -18.40
C LEU A 285 22.96 11.71 -17.45
N ALA A 286 23.30 11.57 -16.17
CA ALA A 286 23.15 12.63 -15.19
C ALA A 286 23.99 13.86 -15.54
N TRP A 287 25.23 13.68 -16.02
CA TRP A 287 26.06 14.80 -16.43
C TRP A 287 25.57 15.44 -17.74
N PHE A 288 25.04 14.63 -18.67
CA PHE A 288 24.42 15.13 -19.89
C PHE A 288 23.23 16.06 -19.61
N THR A 289 22.38 15.72 -18.62
CA THR A 289 21.25 16.60 -18.23
C THR A 289 21.70 17.91 -17.59
N ILE A 290 22.77 17.89 -16.77
CA ILE A 290 23.36 19.12 -16.22
C ILE A 290 23.92 20.00 -17.34
N VAL A 291 24.60 19.42 -18.33
CA VAL A 291 25.08 20.16 -19.50
C VAL A 291 23.90 20.75 -20.28
N ALA A 292 22.80 20.02 -20.45
CA ALA A 292 21.59 20.56 -21.08
C ALA A 292 21.04 21.77 -20.31
N LEU A 293 20.94 21.69 -18.97
CA LEU A 293 20.53 22.83 -18.12
C LEU A 293 21.44 24.06 -18.31
N LEU A 294 22.76 23.85 -18.40
CA LEU A 294 23.72 24.93 -18.68
C LEU A 294 23.52 25.53 -20.07
N VAL A 295 23.28 24.70 -21.09
CA VAL A 295 22.97 25.15 -22.45
C VAL A 295 21.66 25.95 -22.48
N PHE A 296 20.64 25.53 -21.73
CA PHE A 296 19.40 26.29 -21.57
C PHE A 296 19.67 27.66 -20.93
N LEU A 297 20.40 27.71 -19.82
CA LEU A 297 20.70 28.96 -19.12
C LEU A 297 21.51 29.92 -20.00
N ALA A 298 22.57 29.42 -20.65
CA ALA A 298 23.36 30.18 -21.62
C ALA A 298 22.48 30.67 -22.77
N SER A 299 21.53 29.85 -23.23
CA SER A 299 20.61 30.23 -24.28
C SER A 299 19.69 31.38 -23.88
N VAL A 300 19.15 31.34 -22.68
CA VAL A 300 18.27 32.41 -22.17
C VAL A 300 19.06 33.69 -21.99
N ILE A 301 20.26 33.62 -21.40
CA ILE A 301 21.12 34.78 -21.16
C ILE A 301 21.51 35.45 -22.48
N LEU A 302 22.02 34.69 -23.45
CA LEU A 302 22.48 35.23 -24.73
C LEU A 302 21.33 35.76 -25.60
N ASP A 303 20.16 35.13 -25.60
CA ASP A 303 18.97 35.66 -26.28
C ASP A 303 18.54 37.02 -25.69
N ARG A 304 18.56 37.17 -24.35
CA ARG A 304 18.19 38.43 -23.70
C ARG A 304 19.24 39.53 -23.87
N ILE A 305 20.53 39.20 -23.83
CA ILE A 305 21.60 40.14 -24.19
C ILE A 305 21.44 40.61 -25.63
N HIS A 306 21.15 39.71 -26.58
CA HIS A 306 20.94 40.05 -27.98
C HIS A 306 19.75 41.01 -28.17
N ARG A 307 18.61 40.73 -27.52
CA ARG A 307 17.41 41.60 -27.59
C ARG A 307 17.65 42.97 -27.00
N LYS A 308 18.31 43.04 -25.84
CA LYS A 308 18.63 44.34 -25.22
C LYS A 308 19.65 45.12 -26.04
N GLY A 309 20.70 44.48 -26.52
CA GLY A 309 21.73 45.12 -27.34
C GLY A 309 21.21 45.61 -28.69
N SER A 310 20.22 44.94 -29.27
CA SER A 310 19.53 45.39 -30.49
C SER A 310 18.45 46.45 -30.25
N GLY A 311 18.19 46.80 -28.98
CA GLY A 311 17.21 47.82 -28.58
C GLY A 311 15.75 47.43 -28.81
N ILE A 312 15.44 46.13 -28.91
CA ILE A 312 14.07 45.63 -29.09
C ILE A 312 13.28 45.91 -27.80
N ARG A 313 12.18 46.67 -27.91
CA ARG A 313 11.24 46.92 -26.80
C ARG A 313 10.06 45.96 -26.91
N GLU A 314 9.75 45.30 -25.81
CA GLU A 314 8.54 44.47 -25.67
C GLU A 314 7.44 45.35 -25.05
N THR A 315 6.35 45.55 -25.80
CA THR A 315 5.16 46.26 -25.33
C THR A 315 3.99 45.29 -25.24
N VAL A 316 3.14 45.46 -24.22
CA VAL A 316 1.97 44.61 -24.01
C VAL A 316 0.73 45.40 -24.42
N GLU A 317 0.01 44.91 -25.41
CA GLU A 317 -1.34 45.40 -25.70
C GLU A 317 -2.33 44.66 -24.80
N LEU A 318 -3.11 45.40 -24.02
CA LEU A 318 -4.23 44.85 -23.26
C LEU A 318 -5.38 44.60 -24.24
N SER A 319 -5.81 43.35 -24.34
CA SER A 319 -7.08 43.05 -25.02
C SER A 319 -8.24 43.33 -24.07
N GLN A 320 -9.43 43.62 -24.62
CA GLN A 320 -10.65 43.82 -23.82
C GLN A 320 -10.95 42.63 -22.88
N TYR A 321 -10.55 41.43 -23.27
CA TYR A 321 -10.70 40.20 -22.49
C TYR A 321 -9.70 40.04 -21.33
N ASP A 322 -8.64 40.85 -21.28
CA ASP A 322 -7.70 40.87 -20.14
C ASP A 322 -8.21 41.76 -18.99
N ILE A 323 -9.17 42.64 -19.28
CA ILE A 323 -9.79 43.56 -18.32
C ILE A 323 -11.18 43.02 -17.91
N ALA A 324 -11.83 42.28 -18.79
CA ALA A 324 -13.11 41.62 -18.51
C ALA A 324 -12.95 40.46 -17.50
N PRO A 325 -13.96 40.19 -16.66
CA PRO A 325 -13.97 39.03 -15.77
C PRO A 325 -13.79 37.73 -16.57
N ASN A 326 -13.11 36.75 -15.99
CA ASN A 326 -12.83 35.50 -16.70
C ASN A 326 -14.13 34.75 -17.05
N MET A 327 -14.14 34.03 -18.17
CA MET A 327 -15.32 33.31 -18.70
C MET A 327 -15.96 32.37 -17.66
N ILE A 328 -15.15 31.80 -16.76
CA ILE A 328 -15.63 30.93 -15.68
C ILE A 328 -16.36 31.72 -14.60
N ALA A 329 -15.85 32.89 -14.18
CA ALA A 329 -16.55 33.75 -13.24
C ALA A 329 -17.84 34.28 -13.84
N GLU A 330 -17.82 34.72 -15.10
CA GLU A 330 -19.03 35.17 -15.80
C GLU A 330 -20.08 34.05 -15.91
N GLY A 331 -19.64 32.83 -16.23
CA GLY A 331 -20.49 31.63 -16.22
C GLY A 331 -21.03 31.29 -14.83
N TRP A 332 -20.20 31.37 -13.78
CA TRP A 332 -20.62 31.12 -12.40
C TRP A 332 -21.61 32.18 -11.90
N HIS A 333 -21.39 33.44 -12.26
CA HIS A 333 -22.33 34.52 -11.98
C HIS A 333 -23.68 34.27 -12.65
N ALA A 334 -23.70 33.88 -13.92
CA ALA A 334 -24.93 33.57 -14.65
C ALA A 334 -25.69 32.37 -14.03
N VAL A 335 -24.98 31.32 -13.61
CA VAL A 335 -25.57 30.16 -12.93
C VAL A 335 -26.13 30.56 -11.56
N ARG A 336 -25.36 31.31 -10.77
CA ARG A 336 -25.76 31.78 -9.43
C ARG A 336 -27.01 32.64 -9.49
N GLU A 337 -27.12 33.54 -10.46
CA GLU A 337 -28.31 34.38 -10.65
C GLU A 337 -29.54 33.57 -11.03
N ARG A 338 -29.40 32.60 -11.95
CA ARG A 338 -30.50 31.69 -12.31
C ARG A 338 -30.97 30.85 -11.13
N LEU A 339 -30.05 30.40 -10.28
CA LEU A 339 -30.36 29.67 -9.05
C LEU A 339 -31.11 30.57 -8.05
N HIS A 340 -30.61 31.78 -7.78
CA HIS A 340 -31.29 32.74 -6.91
C HIS A 340 -32.70 33.09 -7.40
N PHE A 341 -32.85 33.33 -8.71
CA PHE A 341 -34.15 33.61 -9.32
C PHE A 341 -35.10 32.43 -9.15
N THR A 342 -34.65 31.21 -9.42
CA THR A 342 -35.46 29.99 -9.30
C THR A 342 -35.89 29.74 -7.84
N VAL A 343 -34.97 29.93 -6.89
CA VAL A 343 -35.26 29.78 -5.45
C VAL A 343 -36.26 30.83 -4.98
N ARG A 344 -36.07 32.11 -5.36
CA ARG A 344 -37.01 33.18 -5.00
C ARG A 344 -38.40 32.97 -5.60
N ASN A 345 -38.50 32.47 -6.83
CA ASN A 345 -39.78 32.14 -7.44
C ASN A 345 -40.47 30.97 -6.74
N ARG A 346 -39.72 29.97 -6.28
CA ARG A 346 -40.28 28.88 -5.45
C ARG A 346 -40.75 29.36 -4.09
N ILE A 347 -40.00 30.24 -3.43
CA ILE A 347 -40.42 30.86 -2.16
C ILE A 347 -41.69 31.67 -2.37
N LYS A 348 -41.79 32.43 -3.47
CA LYS A 348 -42.97 33.21 -3.80
C LYS A 348 -44.18 32.32 -4.12
N ALA A 349 -44.00 31.27 -4.92
CA ALA A 349 -45.05 30.29 -5.20
C ALA A 349 -45.53 29.56 -3.93
N PHE A 350 -44.61 29.27 -2.99
CA PHE A 350 -44.95 28.70 -1.69
C PHE A 350 -45.72 29.70 -0.82
N ALA A 351 -45.29 30.97 -0.80
CA ALA A 351 -45.98 32.04 -0.09
C ALA A 351 -47.39 32.30 -0.64
N ASP A 352 -47.57 32.21 -1.96
CA ASP A 352 -48.87 32.37 -2.63
C ASP A 352 -49.81 31.17 -2.38
N GLN A 353 -49.27 29.99 -2.06
CA GLN A 353 -50.04 28.78 -1.71
C GLN A 353 -50.36 28.66 -0.22
N THR A 354 -49.71 29.44 0.64
CA THR A 354 -50.04 29.50 2.07
C THR A 354 -51.10 30.59 2.30
N PRO A 355 -52.30 30.26 2.84
CA PRO A 355 -53.27 31.29 3.20
C PRO A 355 -52.68 32.23 4.25
N PRO A 356 -53.00 33.53 4.22
CA PRO A 356 -52.49 34.50 5.18
C PRO A 356 -52.88 34.08 6.61
N ALA A 357 -51.96 34.26 7.55
CA ALA A 357 -52.15 33.87 8.94
C ALA A 357 -53.49 34.38 9.50
N PRO A 358 -54.27 33.55 10.23
CA PRO A 358 -55.53 34.00 10.80
C PRO A 358 -55.29 35.18 11.72
N LEU A 359 -56.14 36.20 11.61
CA LEU A 359 -56.09 37.39 12.47
C LEU A 359 -56.14 36.94 13.94
N PRO A 360 -55.32 37.55 14.83
CA PRO A 360 -55.27 37.15 16.23
C PRO A 360 -56.66 37.25 16.87
N THR A 361 -57.07 36.20 17.56
CA THR A 361 -58.31 36.16 18.36
C THR A 361 -58.34 37.36 19.31
N ARG A 362 -59.45 38.13 19.29
CA ARG A 362 -59.65 39.24 20.22
C ARG A 362 -59.49 38.73 21.66
N PRO A 363 -58.67 39.38 22.51
CA PRO A 363 -58.48 38.95 23.88
C PRO A 363 -59.80 39.06 24.67
N THR A 364 -60.05 38.06 25.51
CA THR A 364 -61.20 38.00 26.42
C THR A 364 -61.25 39.25 27.29
N GLU A 365 -62.36 39.98 27.26
CA GLU A 365 -62.57 41.16 28.10
C GLU A 365 -62.64 40.72 29.58
N LEU A 366 -61.61 41.04 30.36
CA LEU A 366 -61.52 40.65 31.79
C LEU A 366 -62.45 41.45 32.72
N TYR A 367 -63.14 42.48 32.22
CA TYR A 367 -64.11 43.28 32.98
C TYR A 367 -65.07 44.03 32.04
N ASP A 368 -66.35 44.08 32.43
CA ASP A 368 -67.42 44.77 31.70
C ASP A 368 -67.48 46.26 32.09
N PRO A 369 -67.15 47.20 31.19
CA PRO A 369 -67.12 48.63 31.47
C PRO A 369 -68.49 49.26 31.76
N THR A 370 -69.60 48.52 31.69
CA THR A 370 -70.91 48.99 32.17
C THR A 370 -71.04 48.97 33.70
N GLN A 371 -70.18 48.23 34.40
CA GLN A 371 -70.20 48.14 35.87
C GLN A 371 -69.47 49.31 36.58
N LEU A 372 -68.74 50.17 35.85
CA LEU A 372 -68.08 51.37 36.39
C LEU A 372 -68.84 52.68 36.11
N ALA A 373 -70.02 52.62 35.48
CA ALA A 373 -70.79 53.80 35.11
C ALA A 373 -71.53 54.49 36.26
N ASN A 374 -71.64 53.86 37.45
CA ASN A 374 -72.40 54.40 38.58
C ASN A 374 -71.62 54.42 39.91
N ILE A 375 -70.37 54.89 39.90
CA ILE A 375 -69.69 55.29 41.14
C ILE A 375 -69.84 56.80 41.31
N THR A 376 -70.93 57.20 41.96
CA THR A 376 -71.16 58.57 42.44
C THR A 376 -70.36 58.76 43.73
N ILE A 377 -69.30 59.57 43.68
CA ILE A 377 -68.55 59.98 44.88
C ILE A 377 -69.35 61.08 45.57
N ASN A 378 -70.09 60.74 46.63
CA ASN A 378 -70.75 61.69 47.51
C ASN A 378 -69.72 62.29 48.49
N LEU A 379 -69.23 63.49 48.20
CA LEU A 379 -68.52 64.31 49.18
C LEU A 379 -69.55 65.10 49.99
N LYS A 380 -69.84 64.65 51.22
CA LYS A 380 -70.53 65.47 52.22
C LYS A 380 -69.53 66.46 52.79
N VAL A 381 -69.72 67.75 52.53
CA VAL A 381 -69.13 68.83 53.34
C VAL A 381 -70.29 69.47 54.10
N GLU A 382 -70.17 69.55 55.41
CA GLU A 382 -71.19 70.08 56.31
C GLU A 382 -71.52 71.55 56.03
N GLN A 383 -72.81 71.84 56.14
CA GLN A 383 -73.46 73.13 56.02
C GLN A 383 -72.89 74.19 56.98
N ALA A 384 -72.78 75.42 56.48
CA ALA A 384 -73.29 76.59 57.21
C ALA A 384 -73.74 77.67 56.20
N ALA A 385 -75.06 77.70 55.97
CA ALA A 385 -75.87 78.73 55.30
C ALA A 385 -75.66 78.99 53.79
N ASP A 386 -76.82 79.08 53.13
CA ASP A 386 -77.13 79.51 51.75
C ASP A 386 -77.14 78.50 50.59
N PRO A 387 -78.18 78.56 49.71
CA PRO A 387 -78.48 77.54 48.73
C PRO A 387 -77.80 77.84 47.39
N ASP A 388 -77.00 76.89 46.90
CA ASP A 388 -76.77 76.56 45.47
C ASP A 388 -75.45 75.78 45.37
N GLU A 389 -75.53 74.47 45.56
CA GLU A 389 -74.38 73.57 45.58
C GLU A 389 -73.90 73.28 44.13
N ARG A 390 -72.72 73.81 43.80
CA ARG A 390 -71.99 73.54 42.55
C ARG A 390 -71.09 72.32 42.75
N VAL A 391 -71.30 71.27 41.96
CA VAL A 391 -70.34 70.14 41.86
C VAL A 391 -69.50 70.29 40.59
N ILE A 392 -68.18 70.32 40.76
CA ILE A 392 -67.18 70.42 39.68
C ILE A 392 -66.82 69.00 39.20
N TYR A 393 -66.90 68.77 37.88
CA TYR A 393 -66.50 67.51 37.25
C TYR A 393 -65.04 67.57 36.77
N LEU A 394 -64.19 66.64 37.24
CA LEU A 394 -62.83 66.44 36.73
C LEU A 394 -62.81 65.23 35.77
N THR A 395 -62.50 65.47 34.50
CA THR A 395 -62.33 64.43 33.47
C THR A 395 -60.85 64.01 33.35
N PRO A 396 -60.50 62.71 33.52
CA PRO A 396 -59.13 62.25 33.31
C PRO A 396 -58.79 62.13 31.81
N LYS A 397 -57.74 62.85 31.38
CA LYS A 397 -57.21 62.89 30.00
C LYS A 397 -56.18 61.77 29.77
N ARG A 398 -56.47 60.81 28.88
CA ARG A 398 -55.50 59.79 28.41
C ARG A 398 -54.55 60.35 27.33
N ARG A 399 -53.25 60.04 27.40
CA ARG A 399 -52.27 60.32 26.34
C ARG A 399 -52.11 59.09 25.42
N PRO A 400 -52.13 59.24 24.09
CA PRO A 400 -51.73 58.18 23.17
C PRO A 400 -50.20 58.12 23.03
N ILE A 401 -49.61 56.95 23.24
CA ILE A 401 -48.23 56.60 22.87
C ILE A 401 -48.33 55.86 21.54
N GLY A 402 -47.84 56.46 20.45
CA GLY A 402 -47.83 55.87 19.11
C GLY A 402 -46.50 56.17 18.40
N PHE A 403 -45.90 55.13 17.82
CA PHE A 403 -44.69 55.21 17.00
C PHE A 403 -45.02 55.67 15.57
N GLN A 404 -44.16 56.51 15.00
CA GLN A 404 -44.36 57.23 13.74
C GLN A 404 -44.12 56.36 12.50
N THR A 405 -45.01 56.47 11.51
CA THR A 405 -44.80 56.06 10.11
C THR A 405 -44.40 57.28 9.28
N SER A 406 -43.25 57.26 8.63
CA SER A 406 -42.87 58.28 7.64
C SER A 406 -43.40 57.89 6.25
N SER A 407 -44.22 58.78 5.69
CA SER A 407 -44.64 58.85 4.29
C SER A 407 -43.77 59.86 3.52
N PRO A 408 -43.79 59.81 2.16
CA PRO A 408 -42.78 60.44 1.29
C PRO A 408 -43.11 61.90 0.97
N ASP A 409 -42.06 62.69 0.66
CA ASP A 409 -42.21 64.08 0.23
C ASP A 409 -42.16 64.22 -1.31
N PRO A 410 -42.98 65.10 -1.92
CA PRO A 410 -43.19 65.21 -3.36
C PRO A 410 -42.59 66.50 -3.95
N THR A 411 -41.90 66.45 -5.10
CA THR A 411 -41.97 67.50 -6.14
C THR A 411 -41.21 67.13 -7.42
N GLY A 412 -41.92 67.14 -8.56
CA GLY A 412 -41.45 67.33 -9.96
C GLY A 412 -40.58 66.23 -10.60
N GLY A 413 -40.80 65.72 -11.81
CA GLY A 413 -41.72 66.00 -12.91
C GLY A 413 -41.38 65.06 -14.10
N VAL A 414 -42.44 64.50 -14.70
CA VAL A 414 -42.68 63.79 -15.99
C VAL A 414 -41.51 63.56 -16.99
N PRO A 415 -41.49 62.37 -17.65
CA PRO A 415 -41.76 62.35 -19.10
C PRO A 415 -42.75 61.25 -19.56
N LYS A 416 -43.48 61.56 -20.63
CA LYS A 416 -44.34 60.67 -21.44
C LYS A 416 -43.51 59.83 -22.43
N GLN A 417 -43.87 58.54 -22.52
CA GLN A 417 -44.03 57.62 -23.68
C GLN A 417 -43.09 57.68 -24.91
N PRO A 418 -42.77 56.51 -25.50
CA PRO A 418 -43.57 55.99 -26.62
C PRO A 418 -43.90 54.46 -26.53
N PRO A 419 -44.69 53.91 -27.48
CA PRO A 419 -45.55 52.74 -27.28
C PRO A 419 -45.13 51.43 -27.97
N ASN A 420 -45.70 50.32 -27.45
CA ASN A 420 -46.38 49.18 -28.11
C ASN A 420 -45.73 48.42 -29.30
N VAL A 421 -45.71 47.08 -29.21
CA VAL A 421 -46.45 46.10 -30.06
C VAL A 421 -45.74 44.73 -30.14
N ASN A 422 -46.41 43.74 -29.54
CA ASN A 422 -46.67 42.34 -29.93
C ASN A 422 -45.63 41.46 -30.64
N GLY A 423 -45.58 40.19 -30.17
CA GLY A 423 -45.06 39.06 -30.93
C GLY A 423 -45.09 37.74 -30.16
N VAL A 424 -46.28 37.30 -29.74
CA VAL A 424 -46.52 35.95 -29.18
C VAL A 424 -46.33 34.90 -30.28
N HIS A 425 -45.57 33.84 -30.01
CA HIS A 425 -45.88 32.52 -30.55
C HIS A 425 -45.61 31.41 -29.53
N PHE A 426 -46.67 30.69 -29.19
CA PHE A 426 -46.69 29.42 -28.48
C PHE A 426 -45.99 28.32 -29.28
N ARG A 427 -45.24 27.43 -28.61
CA ARG A 427 -45.18 26.02 -28.99
C ARG A 427 -45.02 25.12 -27.76
N THR A 428 -46.14 24.48 -27.49
CA THR A 428 -46.45 23.23 -26.79
C THR A 428 -45.28 22.26 -26.56
N ALA A 429 -45.20 21.73 -25.34
CA ALA A 429 -44.58 20.44 -25.02
C ALA A 429 -45.42 19.27 -25.57
N PRO A 430 -44.82 18.08 -25.73
CA PRO A 430 -45.19 16.93 -24.89
C PRO A 430 -43.95 16.32 -24.24
N ASP A 431 -43.99 16.04 -22.94
CA ASP A 431 -44.40 14.79 -22.28
C ASP A 431 -43.46 13.61 -22.59
N VAL A 432 -42.67 13.22 -21.58
CA VAL A 432 -42.82 12.01 -20.75
C VAL A 432 -42.28 10.77 -21.46
N GLU A 433 -41.16 10.23 -20.96
CA GLU A 433 -41.10 8.80 -20.66
C GLU A 433 -40.01 8.55 -19.59
N ASN A 434 -40.47 8.06 -18.46
CA ASN A 434 -39.69 7.44 -17.40
C ASN A 434 -39.13 6.12 -17.93
N GLN A 435 -37.82 5.87 -17.82
CA GLN A 435 -37.32 4.50 -17.70
C GLN A 435 -36.20 4.44 -16.64
N ARG A 436 -36.63 3.98 -15.45
CA ARG A 436 -35.78 3.22 -14.54
C ARG A 436 -35.70 1.80 -15.10
N GLU A 437 -34.50 1.30 -15.36
CA GLU A 437 -34.23 -0.13 -15.34
C GLU A 437 -33.00 -0.41 -14.47
N ALA A 438 -33.26 -1.17 -13.42
CA ALA A 438 -32.27 -1.96 -12.71
C ALA A 438 -31.94 -3.18 -13.57
N VAL A 439 -30.67 -3.52 -13.72
CA VAL A 439 -30.26 -4.80 -14.28
C VAL A 439 -29.14 -5.40 -13.43
N ASP A 440 -29.43 -6.63 -13.02
CA ASP A 440 -28.63 -7.58 -12.30
C ASP A 440 -27.29 -7.93 -12.97
N SER A 441 -26.37 -8.44 -12.14
CA SER A 441 -25.03 -8.93 -12.46
C SER A 441 -25.00 -10.06 -13.51
N PRO A 442 -23.80 -10.44 -14.00
CA PRO A 442 -23.16 -11.58 -13.34
C PRO A 442 -21.63 -11.48 -13.21
N ALA A 443 -21.15 -12.01 -12.08
CA ALA A 443 -19.75 -12.29 -11.82
C ALA A 443 -19.22 -13.41 -12.73
N SER A 444 -18.09 -13.15 -13.38
CA SER A 444 -17.28 -14.16 -14.07
C SER A 444 -16.19 -14.68 -13.12
N ASN A 445 -16.20 -16.00 -12.91
CA ASN A 445 -15.17 -16.77 -12.24
C ASN A 445 -14.25 -17.40 -13.29
N THR A 446 -12.95 -17.13 -13.23
CA THR A 446 -11.91 -18.03 -13.73
C THR A 446 -10.80 -18.11 -12.69
N ASN A 447 -10.64 -19.29 -12.11
CA ASN A 447 -9.73 -19.58 -11.03
C ASN A 447 -8.82 -20.74 -11.47
N GLU A 448 -7.67 -20.40 -12.06
CA GLU A 448 -6.51 -21.28 -12.25
C GLU A 448 -5.27 -20.50 -11.79
N LYS A 449 -5.10 -20.37 -10.47
CA LYS A 449 -3.80 -20.05 -9.89
C LYS A 449 -3.79 -20.49 -8.42
N ALA A 450 -2.71 -21.12 -8.00
CA ALA A 450 -2.42 -21.39 -6.59
C ALA A 450 -2.53 -20.08 -5.77
N PRO A 451 -2.95 -20.13 -4.49
CA PRO A 451 -3.19 -18.89 -3.74
C PRO A 451 -1.87 -18.16 -3.47
N ALA A 452 -1.83 -16.89 -3.90
CA ALA A 452 -0.86 -15.90 -3.44
C ALA A 452 -1.10 -15.63 -1.93
N PRO A 453 -0.06 -15.19 -1.17
CA PRO A 453 -0.07 -15.15 0.30
C PRO A 453 -0.96 -14.05 0.93
N ASP A 454 -1.72 -13.34 0.12
CA ASP A 454 -2.51 -12.18 0.47
C ASP A 454 -4.00 -12.54 0.48
N ASP A 455 -4.41 -13.32 1.50
CA ASP A 455 -5.65 -13.08 2.26
C ASP A 455 -6.00 -14.26 3.17
N SER A 456 -5.58 -14.16 4.43
CA SER A 456 -6.40 -14.70 5.52
C SER A 456 -6.64 -13.61 6.55
N CYS A 457 -7.81 -12.98 6.44
CA CYS A 457 -8.22 -11.96 7.40
C CYS A 457 -8.55 -12.62 8.74
N ALA A 458 -7.95 -12.10 9.81
CA ALA A 458 -8.62 -11.77 11.08
C ALA A 458 -7.60 -11.43 12.20
N VAL A 459 -6.67 -10.50 11.99
CA VAL A 459 -6.11 -9.61 13.03
C VAL A 459 -5.60 -8.36 12.30
N ASN A 460 -5.98 -7.16 12.74
CA ASN A 460 -5.38 -5.91 12.28
C ASN A 460 -3.87 -5.95 12.54
N ARG A 461 -3.06 -5.85 11.48
CA ARG A 461 -1.58 -6.01 11.43
C ARG A 461 -1.06 -7.44 11.27
N THR A 462 -1.39 -8.09 10.16
CA THR A 462 -0.66 -9.26 9.70
C THR A 462 0.65 -8.80 9.03
N PRO A 463 1.84 -9.19 9.51
CA PRO A 463 3.09 -8.96 8.78
C PRO A 463 2.99 -9.62 7.40
N SER A 464 3.47 -8.91 6.37
CA SER A 464 3.47 -9.35 4.97
C SER A 464 4.34 -10.59 4.74
N ASP A 465 5.34 -10.82 5.60
CA ASP A 465 6.20 -11.99 5.56
C ASP A 465 5.93 -12.94 6.73
N HIS A 466 5.62 -14.20 6.40
CA HIS A 466 5.41 -15.26 7.37
C HIS A 466 6.71 -15.76 8.02
N ALA A 467 7.87 -15.33 7.50
CA ALA A 467 9.20 -15.61 8.05
C ALA A 467 9.50 -14.82 9.34
N ASP A 468 8.84 -13.68 9.55
CA ASP A 468 9.05 -12.81 10.71
C ASP A 468 8.10 -13.11 11.89
N LEU A 469 7.27 -14.15 11.76
CA LEU A 469 6.32 -14.53 12.80
C LEU A 469 7.01 -15.28 13.95
N SER A 470 6.71 -14.89 15.18
CA SER A 470 7.20 -15.60 16.38
C SER A 470 6.66 -17.04 16.43
N LEU A 471 7.39 -17.95 17.10
CA LEU A 471 6.95 -19.33 17.30
C LEU A 471 5.55 -19.40 17.98
N ALA A 472 5.26 -18.46 18.88
CA ALA A 472 3.96 -18.35 19.54
C ALA A 472 2.84 -18.02 18.53
N ASP A 473 3.08 -17.08 17.61
CA ASP A 473 2.12 -16.72 16.56
C ASP A 473 1.88 -17.85 15.58
N LEU A 474 2.94 -18.58 15.18
CA LEU A 474 2.84 -19.74 14.30
C LEU A 474 2.01 -20.86 14.94
N LEU A 475 2.23 -21.16 16.21
CA LEU A 475 1.45 -22.15 16.96
C LEU A 475 -0.02 -21.73 17.09
N GLN A 476 -0.29 -20.44 17.30
CA GLN A 476 -1.65 -19.91 17.38
C GLN A 476 -2.36 -20.05 16.02
N ARG A 477 -1.69 -19.72 14.91
CA ARG A 477 -2.24 -19.87 13.55
C ARG A 477 -2.49 -21.33 13.20
N LEU A 478 -1.55 -22.23 13.49
CA LEU A 478 -1.73 -23.67 13.31
C LEU A 478 -2.97 -24.19 14.04
N LYS A 479 -3.16 -23.78 15.30
CA LYS A 479 -4.34 -24.13 16.11
C LYS A 479 -5.64 -23.64 15.46
N MET A 480 -5.67 -22.41 14.94
CA MET A 480 -6.84 -21.85 14.25
C MET A 480 -7.20 -22.63 12.99
N TYR A 481 -6.21 -22.94 12.14
CA TYR A 481 -6.45 -23.69 10.91
C TYR A 481 -6.90 -25.12 11.19
N LYS A 482 -6.29 -25.83 12.17
CA LYS A 482 -6.79 -27.15 12.62
C LYS A 482 -8.24 -27.08 13.11
N LYS A 483 -8.63 -26.02 13.83
CA LYS A 483 -10.02 -25.80 14.26
C LYS A 483 -10.97 -25.57 13.07
N ARG A 484 -10.54 -24.81 12.06
CA ARG A 484 -11.33 -24.58 10.82
C ARG A 484 -11.52 -25.87 10.04
N VAL A 485 -10.46 -26.68 9.87
CA VAL A 485 -10.55 -28.02 9.25
C VAL A 485 -11.60 -28.87 9.97
N GLY A 486 -11.54 -28.97 11.29
CA GLY A 486 -12.53 -29.72 12.08
C GLY A 486 -13.97 -29.22 11.88
N LYS A 487 -14.19 -27.90 11.78
CA LYS A 487 -15.51 -27.31 11.51
C LYS A 487 -16.03 -27.66 10.11
N HIS A 488 -15.16 -27.63 9.10
CA HIS A 488 -15.54 -27.97 7.72
C HIS A 488 -15.73 -29.47 7.52
N GLU A 489 -14.97 -30.32 8.20
CA GLU A 489 -15.19 -31.77 8.25
C GLU A 489 -16.51 -32.12 8.92
N ALA A 490 -16.86 -31.45 10.01
CA ALA A 490 -18.16 -31.64 10.66
C ALA A 490 -19.31 -31.26 9.73
N LYS A 491 -19.17 -30.16 8.97
CA LYS A 491 -20.15 -29.76 7.94
C LYS A 491 -20.24 -30.76 6.78
N LYS A 492 -19.09 -31.30 6.33
CA LYS A 492 -19.03 -32.36 5.32
C LYS A 492 -19.79 -33.60 5.80
N ARG A 493 -19.48 -34.10 7.01
CA ARG A 493 -20.14 -35.25 7.62
C ARG A 493 -21.64 -35.02 7.84
N ALA A 494 -22.05 -33.81 8.20
CA ALA A 494 -23.46 -33.46 8.36
C ALA A 494 -24.22 -33.49 7.02
N ALA A 495 -23.61 -33.01 5.93
CA ALA A 495 -24.18 -33.09 4.59
C ALA A 495 -24.29 -34.54 4.09
N GLU A 496 -23.24 -35.34 4.31
CA GLU A 496 -23.21 -36.77 3.96
C GLU A 496 -24.26 -37.57 4.73
N LYS A 497 -24.42 -37.32 6.05
CA LYS A 497 -25.47 -37.93 6.87
C LYS A 497 -26.88 -37.53 6.44
N ALA A 498 -27.04 -36.34 5.87
CA ALA A 498 -28.32 -35.86 5.34
C ALA A 498 -28.60 -36.35 3.90
N GLY A 499 -27.72 -37.18 3.31
CA GLY A 499 -27.85 -37.65 1.93
C GLY A 499 -27.72 -36.55 0.87
N LYS A 500 -27.18 -35.38 1.24
CA LYS A 500 -27.04 -34.22 0.35
C LYS A 500 -25.62 -34.16 -0.20
N PRO A 501 -25.44 -33.72 -1.47
CA PRO A 501 -24.11 -33.49 -2.02
C PRO A 501 -23.39 -32.41 -1.21
N VAL A 502 -22.12 -32.66 -0.87
CA VAL A 502 -21.31 -31.72 -0.10
C VAL A 502 -21.07 -30.47 -0.96
N PRO A 503 -21.35 -29.26 -0.46
CA PRO A 503 -21.15 -28.04 -1.24
C PRO A 503 -19.69 -27.91 -1.69
N LYS A 504 -19.46 -27.60 -2.98
CA LYS A 504 -18.10 -27.41 -3.56
C LYS A 504 -17.26 -26.41 -2.77
N ARG A 505 -17.88 -25.35 -2.25
CA ARG A 505 -17.26 -24.36 -1.34
C ARG A 505 -16.70 -25.00 -0.06
N THR A 506 -17.38 -25.99 0.51
CA THR A 506 -16.93 -26.70 1.71
C THR A 506 -15.74 -27.60 1.42
N LEU A 507 -15.73 -28.28 0.26
CA LEU A 507 -14.59 -29.10 -0.17
C LEU A 507 -13.36 -28.23 -0.46
N ASN A 508 -13.52 -27.12 -1.17
CA ASN A 508 -12.44 -26.18 -1.46
C ASN A 508 -11.88 -25.56 -0.17
N ALA A 509 -12.74 -25.17 0.78
CA ALA A 509 -12.31 -24.66 2.08
C ALA A 509 -11.56 -25.74 2.89
N LEU A 510 -11.94 -27.01 2.77
CA LEU A 510 -11.29 -28.11 3.47
C LEU A 510 -9.90 -28.40 2.89
N SER A 511 -9.74 -28.36 1.56
CA SER A 511 -8.44 -28.45 0.90
C SER A 511 -7.53 -27.29 1.32
N ASN A 512 -7.97 -26.04 1.11
CA ASN A 512 -7.18 -24.86 1.42
C ASN A 512 -6.74 -24.81 2.89
N ASN A 513 -7.65 -25.11 3.83
CA ASN A 513 -7.27 -25.12 5.24
C ASN A 513 -6.29 -26.25 5.60
N LYS A 514 -6.31 -27.39 4.88
CA LYS A 514 -5.31 -28.46 5.07
C LYS A 514 -3.94 -28.05 4.56
N ASP A 515 -3.90 -27.35 3.42
CA ASP A 515 -2.66 -26.82 2.85
C ASP A 515 -2.01 -25.81 3.81
N TRP A 516 -2.81 -24.92 4.41
CA TRP A 516 -2.34 -24.01 5.47
C TRP A 516 -1.84 -24.74 6.72
N VAL A 517 -2.49 -25.83 7.15
CA VAL A 517 -2.00 -26.64 8.29
C VAL A 517 -0.62 -27.22 7.98
N SER A 518 -0.43 -27.78 6.78
CA SER A 518 0.87 -28.32 6.35
C SER A 518 1.95 -27.23 6.29
N TYR A 519 1.62 -26.07 5.74
CA TYR A 519 2.52 -24.92 5.65
C TYR A 519 3.01 -24.44 7.03
N TYR A 520 2.09 -24.21 7.98
CA TYR A 520 2.49 -23.78 9.33
C TYR A 520 3.23 -24.87 10.11
N GLN A 521 2.94 -26.14 9.85
CA GLN A 521 3.67 -27.25 10.46
C GLN A 521 5.14 -27.26 9.99
N GLN A 522 5.38 -27.09 8.69
CA GLN A 522 6.73 -26.98 8.13
C GLN A 522 7.52 -25.79 8.69
N LEU A 523 6.89 -24.61 8.81
CA LEU A 523 7.53 -23.44 9.42
C LEU A 523 7.92 -23.67 10.88
N ILE A 524 7.06 -24.33 11.67
CA ILE A 524 7.36 -24.65 13.07
C ILE A 524 8.48 -25.67 13.18
N ASP A 525 8.50 -26.68 12.31
CA ASP A 525 9.53 -27.71 12.32
C ASP A 525 10.89 -27.12 11.92
N ASN A 526 10.92 -26.15 11.00
CA ASN A 526 12.13 -25.40 10.62
C ASN A 526 12.69 -24.48 11.72
N ILE A 527 11.88 -24.06 12.70
CA ILE A 527 12.33 -23.23 13.84
C ILE A 527 12.82 -24.09 15.01
N LYS A 528 12.37 -25.34 15.11
CA LYS A 528 12.72 -26.27 16.19
C LYS A 528 14.02 -27.05 15.95
N HIS A 529 14.52 -27.03 14.72
CA HIS A 529 15.80 -27.59 14.30
C HIS A 529 16.78 -26.46 14.02
#